data_AF-U6DFY2-F1
#
_entry.id   AF-U6DFY2-F1
#
_cell.length_a   1.000
_cell.length_b   1.000
_cell.length_c   1.000
_cell.angle_alpha   90.00
_cell.angle_beta   90.00
_cell.angle_gamma   90.00
#
_symmetry.space_group_name_H-M   'P 1'
#
loop_
_entity.id
_entity.type
_entity.pdbx_description
1 polymer ?
#
loop_
_entity_poly.entity_id
_entity_poly.type
_entity_poly.pdbx_seq_one_letter_code
_entity_poly.pdbx_strand_id
1 'polypeptide(L)'
;PELKPRVDRSPKCATQVSSKVNSTWYPASSFSSSVPTVKLFIDGKFVESKSDKWFDIHNPATNEVIGRVPQATKAEMDAAVASCKRAFPAWADTSVLSRQQVLLRYQQLIKENLKEIAKLITLEQGKTLADAEGDVFRGLQ
;
A
#
# COMPACT_ATOMS: atom_id res chain seq x y z
N PRO A 1 42.10 -32.66 19.75
CA PRO A 1 41.82 -31.37 19.08
C PRO A 1 40.98 -31.63 17.82
N GLU A 2 39.67 -31.65 18.02
CA GLU A 2 38.66 -32.11 17.06
C GLU A 2 38.16 -30.92 16.24
N LEU A 3 38.40 -30.95 14.92
CA LEU A 3 38.05 -29.90 13.97
C LEU A 3 36.54 -29.95 13.69
N LYS A 4 35.81 -28.90 14.08
CA LYS A 4 34.38 -28.75 13.74
C LYS A 4 34.17 -28.57 12.24
N PRO A 5 33.14 -29.18 11.62
CA PRO A 5 32.86 -29.01 10.21
C PRO A 5 32.30 -27.62 9.90
N ARG A 6 32.75 -27.07 8.76
CA ARG A 6 32.45 -25.75 8.21
C ARG A 6 31.00 -25.73 7.73
N VAL A 7 30.17 -24.86 8.31
CA VAL A 7 28.77 -24.66 7.88
C VAL A 7 28.75 -24.02 6.49
N ASP A 8 28.29 -24.77 5.50
CA ASP A 8 27.98 -24.31 4.15
C ASP A 8 26.89 -23.23 4.19
N ARG A 9 27.27 -21.97 3.96
CA ARG A 9 26.34 -20.85 3.76
C ARG A 9 26.12 -20.64 2.26
N SER A 10 25.48 -21.61 1.62
CA SER A 10 24.88 -21.41 0.31
C SER A 10 23.70 -20.43 0.44
N PRO A 11 23.61 -19.36 -0.38
CA PRO A 11 22.48 -18.45 -0.34
C PRO A 11 21.26 -19.17 -0.92
N LYS A 12 20.38 -19.67 -0.05
CA LYS A 12 19.12 -20.28 -0.46
C LYS A 12 18.19 -19.18 -0.99
N CYS A 13 17.88 -19.30 -2.27
CA CYS A 13 16.65 -18.84 -2.92
C CYS A 13 16.41 -17.31 -2.93
N ALA A 14 17.12 -16.61 -3.80
CA ALA A 14 16.62 -15.35 -4.37
C ALA A 14 15.42 -15.68 -5.27
N THR A 15 14.23 -15.76 -4.69
CA THR A 15 12.98 -15.86 -5.44
C THR A 15 12.82 -14.56 -6.24
N GLN A 16 12.76 -14.69 -7.57
CA GLN A 16 12.52 -13.58 -8.49
C GLN A 16 11.24 -12.84 -8.10
N VAL A 17 11.37 -11.59 -7.67
CA VAL A 17 10.25 -10.67 -7.53
C VAL A 17 9.82 -10.28 -8.95
N SER A 18 8.79 -10.96 -9.44
CA SER A 18 8.12 -10.63 -10.71
C SER A 18 7.66 -9.17 -10.70
N SER A 19 8.11 -8.40 -11.69
CA SER A 19 7.94 -6.95 -11.83
C SER A 19 6.55 -6.51 -12.33
N LYS A 20 5.56 -7.39 -12.35
CA LYS A 20 4.20 -7.03 -12.81
C LYS A 20 3.30 -6.73 -11.62
N VAL A 21 3.36 -5.50 -11.13
CA VAL A 21 2.25 -4.93 -10.35
C VAL A 21 1.12 -4.69 -11.35
N ASN A 22 0.16 -5.62 -11.40
CA ASN A 22 -1.08 -5.40 -12.14
C ASN A 22 -1.80 -4.20 -11.53
N SER A 23 -1.84 -3.08 -12.26
CA SER A 23 -2.65 -1.90 -11.94
C SER A 23 -4.14 -2.27 -11.99
N THR A 24 -4.64 -2.82 -10.89
CA THR A 24 -6.04 -3.22 -10.69
C THR A 24 -6.67 -2.44 -9.54
N TRP A 25 -6.03 -1.32 -9.16
CA TRP A 25 -6.42 -0.49 -8.03
C TRP A 25 -7.64 0.37 -8.33
N TYR A 26 -7.87 0.71 -9.60
CA TYR A 26 -9.09 1.32 -10.10
C TYR A 26 -9.39 0.80 -11.51
N PRO A 27 -10.63 0.40 -11.82
CA PRO A 27 -10.98 0.04 -13.19
C PRO A 27 -10.87 1.31 -14.05
N ALA A 28 -10.02 1.26 -15.08
CA ALA A 28 -10.04 2.24 -16.15
C ALA A 28 -11.46 2.27 -16.75
N SER A 29 -12.17 3.37 -16.53
CA SER A 29 -13.43 3.77 -17.19
C SER A 29 -14.27 2.60 -17.74
N SER A 30 -14.80 1.79 -16.84
CA SER A 30 -15.97 0.96 -17.11
C SER A 30 -17.07 1.54 -16.24
N PHE A 31 -18.12 2.09 -16.86
CA PHE A 31 -19.36 2.46 -16.18
C PHE A 31 -20.04 1.17 -15.68
N SER A 32 -19.49 0.57 -14.63
CA SER A 32 -20.21 -0.38 -13.79
C SER A 32 -21.15 0.43 -12.90
N SER A 33 -22.43 0.04 -12.84
CA SER A 33 -23.47 0.73 -12.07
C SER A 33 -23.25 0.72 -10.54
N SER A 34 -22.16 0.11 -10.05
CA SER A 34 -21.82 -0.02 -8.63
C SER A 34 -20.60 0.83 -8.27
N VAL A 35 -20.76 1.70 -7.27
CA VAL A 35 -19.67 2.50 -6.67
C VAL A 35 -18.57 1.56 -6.13
N PRO A 36 -17.28 1.77 -6.44
CA PRO A 36 -16.20 0.91 -5.98
C PRO A 36 -15.99 1.02 -4.46
N THR A 37 -15.64 -0.09 -3.82
CA THR A 37 -15.33 -0.15 -2.38
C THR A 37 -13.83 -0.29 -2.14
N VAL A 38 -13.33 0.40 -1.11
CA VAL A 38 -11.93 0.35 -0.69
C VAL A 38 -11.73 -0.80 0.29
N LYS A 39 -10.75 -1.66 0.00
CA LYS A 39 -10.35 -2.79 0.85
C LYS A 39 -9.35 -2.35 1.91
N LEU A 40 -9.37 -2.99 3.07
CA LEU A 40 -8.35 -2.79 4.10
C LEU A 40 -7.06 -3.51 3.69
N PHE A 41 -5.90 -2.96 4.06
CA PHE A 41 -4.60 -3.63 3.85
C PHE A 41 -4.04 -4.13 5.18
N ILE A 42 -4.14 -5.43 5.42
CA ILE A 42 -3.76 -6.08 6.68
C ILE A 42 -2.89 -7.30 6.36
N ASP A 43 -1.76 -7.46 7.07
CA ASP A 43 -0.86 -8.62 6.92
C ASP A 43 -0.34 -8.82 5.47
N GLY A 44 -0.09 -7.71 4.77
CA GLY A 44 0.39 -7.71 3.38
C GLY A 44 -0.67 -8.07 2.33
N LYS A 45 -1.96 -8.08 2.70
CA LYS A 45 -3.06 -8.49 1.81
C LYS A 45 -4.23 -7.51 1.85
N PHE A 46 -4.98 -7.47 0.76
CA PHE A 46 -6.27 -6.79 0.70
C PHE A 46 -7.36 -7.64 1.33
N VAL A 47 -8.09 -7.06 2.28
CA VAL A 47 -9.12 -7.70 3.07
C VAL A 47 -10.43 -6.91 2.92
N GLU A 48 -11.49 -7.60 2.53
CA GLU A 48 -12.85 -7.04 2.55
C GLU A 48 -13.28 -6.81 3.99
N SER A 49 -13.81 -5.63 4.28
CA SER A 49 -14.28 -5.33 5.62
C SER A 49 -15.62 -6.01 5.91
N LYS A 50 -15.80 -6.44 7.15
CA LYS A 50 -17.08 -6.93 7.69
C LYS A 50 -17.93 -5.81 8.31
N SER A 51 -17.58 -4.55 8.06
CA SER A 51 -18.31 -3.41 8.60
C SER A 51 -19.65 -3.22 7.89
N ASP A 52 -20.67 -2.93 8.68
CA ASP A 52 -21.99 -2.51 8.17
C ASP A 52 -22.04 -0.99 7.90
N LYS A 53 -21.03 -0.24 8.36
CA LYS A 53 -20.95 1.22 8.20
C LYS A 53 -19.92 1.59 7.16
N TRP A 54 -20.36 2.40 6.19
CA TRP A 54 -19.56 2.84 5.05
C TRP A 54 -19.64 4.35 4.90
N PHE A 55 -18.53 4.96 4.49
CA PHE A 55 -18.44 6.37 4.17
C PHE A 55 -18.31 6.54 2.67
N ASP A 56 -19.16 7.38 2.09
CA ASP A 56 -19.09 7.76 0.68
C ASP A 56 -17.96 8.79 0.48
N ILE A 57 -17.11 8.54 -0.51
CA ILE A 57 -16.13 9.51 -1.00
C ILE A 57 -16.79 10.27 -2.15
N HIS A 58 -16.85 11.59 -2.04
CA HIS A 58 -17.43 12.46 -3.04
C HIS A 58 -16.35 13.19 -3.84
N ASN A 59 -16.57 13.37 -5.15
CA ASN A 59 -15.81 14.32 -5.93
C ASN A 59 -16.34 15.74 -5.65
N PRO A 60 -15.54 16.68 -5.12
CA PRO A 60 -16.03 18.02 -4.79
C PRO A 60 -16.44 18.86 -6.00
N ALA A 61 -15.99 18.52 -7.21
CA ALA A 61 -16.34 19.25 -8.43
C ALA A 61 -17.73 18.86 -8.99
N THR A 62 -18.14 17.60 -8.82
CA THR A 62 -19.41 17.07 -9.37
C THR A 62 -20.41 16.64 -8.30
N ASN A 63 -19.97 16.54 -7.04
CA ASN A 63 -20.67 15.97 -5.89
C ASN A 63 -21.07 14.48 -6.04
N GLU A 64 -20.58 13.80 -7.07
CA GLU A 64 -20.84 12.38 -7.31
C GLU A 64 -20.01 11.50 -6.39
N VAL A 65 -20.56 10.34 -6.01
CA VAL A 65 -19.86 9.35 -5.19
C VAL A 65 -18.87 8.58 -6.08
N ILE A 66 -17.58 8.70 -5.78
CA ILE A 66 -16.49 8.06 -6.54
C ILE A 66 -16.01 6.75 -5.90
N GLY A 67 -16.30 6.53 -4.62
CA GLY A 67 -15.90 5.33 -3.89
C GLY A 67 -16.50 5.24 -2.50
N ARG A 68 -16.34 4.09 -1.83
CA ARG A 68 -16.79 3.87 -0.45
C ARG A 68 -15.68 3.29 0.42
N VAL A 69 -15.51 3.83 1.62
CA VAL A 69 -14.54 3.35 2.62
C VAL A 69 -15.27 2.75 3.81
N PRO A 70 -14.90 1.55 4.28
CA PRO A 70 -15.55 0.96 5.45
C PRO A 70 -15.09 1.66 6.73
N GLN A 71 -15.99 1.80 7.69
CA GLN A 71 -15.61 2.11 9.07
C GLN A 71 -15.01 0.84 9.69
N ALA A 72 -13.69 0.77 9.80
CA ALA A 72 -13.01 -0.41 10.34
C ALA A 72 -13.58 -0.82 11.71
N THR A 73 -13.90 -2.10 11.84
CA THR A 73 -14.41 -2.70 13.08
C THR A 73 -13.29 -2.87 14.10
N LYS A 74 -13.65 -2.99 15.38
CA LYS A 74 -12.66 -3.28 16.44
C LYS A 74 -11.88 -4.57 16.18
N ALA A 75 -12.54 -5.62 15.67
CA ALA A 75 -11.88 -6.89 15.37
C ALA A 75 -10.84 -6.77 14.25
N GLU A 76 -11.12 -5.98 13.21
CA GLU A 76 -10.15 -5.71 12.13
C GLU A 76 -8.98 -4.87 12.63
N MET A 77 -9.24 -3.89 13.50
CA MET A 77 -8.19 -3.11 14.16
C MET A 77 -7.29 -4.00 15.02
N ASP A 78 -7.87 -4.87 15.84
CA ASP A 78 -7.13 -5.83 16.68
C ASP A 78 -6.31 -6.80 15.81
N ALA A 79 -6.85 -7.23 14.66
CA ALA A 79 -6.12 -8.07 13.71
C ALA A 79 -4.94 -7.34 13.06
N ALA A 80 -5.10 -6.06 12.70
CA ALA A 80 -4.02 -5.22 12.19
C ALA A 80 -2.91 -5.03 13.25
N VAL A 81 -3.28 -4.73 14.50
CA VAL A 81 -2.32 -4.60 15.61
C VAL A 81 -1.58 -5.92 15.86
N ALA A 82 -2.28 -7.05 15.83
CA ALA A 82 -1.67 -8.37 15.98
C ALA A 82 -0.68 -8.67 14.84
N SER A 83 -1.02 -8.32 13.59
CA SER A 83 -0.11 -8.45 12.44
C SER A 83 1.16 -7.61 12.63
N CYS A 84 1.02 -6.33 13.01
CA CYS A 84 2.16 -5.46 13.30
C CYS A 84 3.05 -6.02 14.42
N LYS A 85 2.46 -6.52 15.51
CA LYS A 85 3.21 -7.14 16.62
C LYS A 85 4.00 -8.37 16.19
N ARG A 86 3.46 -9.19 15.27
CA ARG A 86 4.18 -10.36 14.72
C ARG A 86 5.31 -9.96 13.79
N ALA A 87 5.12 -8.93 12.97
CA ALA A 87 6.13 -8.48 12.01
C ALA A 87 7.30 -7.71 12.68
N PHE A 88 7.03 -7.03 13.80
CA PHE A 88 7.98 -6.13 14.45
C PHE A 88 9.34 -6.75 14.80
N PRO A 89 9.43 -7.95 15.44
CA PRO A 89 10.74 -8.52 15.82
C PRO A 89 11.67 -8.74 14.61
N ALA A 90 11.14 -9.31 13.52
CA ALA A 90 11.92 -9.56 12.31
C ALA A 90 12.33 -8.25 11.61
N TRP A 91 11.43 -7.26 11.58
CA TRP A 91 11.75 -5.95 11.02
C TRP A 91 12.77 -5.16 11.85
N ALA A 92 12.68 -5.26 13.18
CA ALA A 92 13.63 -4.63 14.09
C ALA A 92 15.05 -5.21 13.94
N ASP A 93 15.16 -6.53 13.76
CA ASP A 93 16.43 -7.24 13.55
C ASP A 93 17.03 -7.02 12.15
N THR A 94 16.26 -6.45 11.22
CA THR A 94 16.73 -6.16 9.86
C THR A 94 17.87 -5.12 9.91
N SER A 95 18.91 -5.29 9.08
CA SER A 95 20.03 -4.33 9.03
C SER A 95 19.58 -2.94 8.54
N VAL A 96 20.30 -1.88 8.95
CA VAL A 96 20.04 -0.51 8.48
C VAL A 96 20.10 -0.42 6.95
N LEU A 97 21.10 -1.05 6.33
CA LEU A 97 21.27 -1.06 4.86
C LEU A 97 20.08 -1.72 4.16
N SER A 98 19.60 -2.85 4.68
CA SER A 98 18.44 -3.54 4.10
C SER A 98 17.16 -2.70 4.21
N ARG A 99 16.95 -2.00 5.33
CA ARG A 99 15.81 -1.07 5.46
C ARG A 99 15.91 0.10 4.48
N GLN A 100 17.11 0.65 4.28
CA GLN A 100 17.34 1.71 3.29
C GLN A 100 16.99 1.24 1.88
N GLN A 101 17.39 0.03 1.48
CA GLN A 101 17.06 -0.54 0.17
C GLN A 101 15.55 -0.66 -0.04
N VAL A 102 14.80 -1.11 0.97
CA VAL A 102 13.33 -1.19 0.91
C VAL A 102 12.72 0.20 0.70
N LEU A 103 13.15 1.20 1.46
CA LEU A 103 12.63 2.57 1.36
C LEU A 103 13.00 3.24 0.03
N LEU A 104 14.22 3.04 -0.47
CA LEU A 104 14.63 3.56 -1.78
C LEU A 104 13.84 2.91 -2.92
N ARG A 105 13.56 1.60 -2.83
CA ARG A 105 12.70 0.93 -3.81
C ARG A 105 11.27 1.47 -3.75
N TYR A 106 10.75 1.73 -2.55
CA TYR A 106 9.43 2.33 -2.37
C TYR A 106 9.37 3.75 -2.95
N GLN A 107 10.38 4.58 -2.69
CA GLN A 107 10.50 5.92 -3.27
C GLN A 107 10.48 5.88 -4.80
N GLN A 108 11.21 4.93 -5.39
CA GLN A 108 11.25 4.73 -6.83
C GLN A 108 9.88 4.32 -7.39
N LEU A 109 9.16 3.41 -6.71
CA LEU A 109 7.81 3.00 -7.09
C LEU A 109 6.81 4.16 -7.05
N ILE A 110 6.92 5.05 -6.06
CA ILE A 110 6.04 6.24 -6.01
C ILE A 110 6.34 7.17 -7.19
N LYS A 111 7.62 7.41 -7.52
CA LYS A 111 8.01 8.24 -8.68
C LYS A 111 7.48 7.67 -9.99
N GLU A 112 7.57 6.35 -10.17
CA GLU A 112 7.03 5.64 -11.34
C GLU A 112 5.51 5.80 -11.48
N ASN A 113 4.78 5.96 -10.36
CA ASN A 113 3.31 6.06 -10.34
C ASN A 113 2.80 7.46 -9.98
N LEU A 114 3.66 8.48 -10.02
CA LEU A 114 3.37 9.82 -9.48
C LEU A 114 2.11 10.44 -10.10
N LYS A 115 1.96 10.35 -11.42
CA LYS A 115 0.81 10.92 -12.13
C LYS A 115 -0.51 10.27 -11.73
N GLU A 116 -0.51 8.96 -11.51
CA GLU A 116 -1.72 8.24 -11.11
C GLU A 116 -2.11 8.59 -9.67
N ILE A 117 -1.13 8.65 -8.76
CA ILE A 117 -1.36 9.07 -7.38
C ILE A 117 -1.89 10.51 -7.33
N ALA A 118 -1.28 11.43 -8.08
CA ALA A 118 -1.71 12.83 -8.13
C ALA A 118 -3.13 13.00 -8.70
N LYS A 119 -3.50 12.19 -9.69
CA LYS A 119 -4.86 12.15 -10.23
C LYS A 119 -5.87 11.69 -9.18
N LEU A 120 -5.56 10.65 -8.40
CA LEU A 120 -6.43 10.19 -7.32
C LEU A 120 -6.60 11.25 -6.23
N ILE A 121 -5.51 11.88 -5.80
CA ILE A 121 -5.56 12.98 -4.83
C ILE A 121 -6.43 14.14 -5.35
N THR A 122 -6.29 14.49 -6.63
CA THR A 122 -7.09 15.53 -7.27
C THR A 122 -8.57 15.17 -7.30
N LEU A 123 -8.89 13.92 -7.62
CA LEU A 123 -10.26 13.42 -7.69
C LEU A 123 -10.97 13.47 -6.33
N GLU A 124 -10.27 13.11 -5.25
CA GLU A 124 -10.83 13.07 -3.90
C GLU A 124 -10.87 14.45 -3.22
N GLN A 125 -9.87 15.29 -3.46
CA GLN A 125 -9.70 16.57 -2.74
C GLN A 125 -10.09 17.80 -3.55
N GLY A 126 -10.18 17.70 -4.89
CA GLY A 126 -10.54 18.81 -5.77
C GLY A 126 -9.44 19.86 -6.00
N LYS A 127 -8.20 19.59 -5.57
CA LYS A 127 -7.05 20.48 -5.81
C LYS A 127 -6.56 20.41 -7.26
N THR A 128 -5.69 21.33 -7.67
CA THR A 128 -5.10 21.26 -9.02
C THR A 128 -4.14 20.07 -9.13
N LEU A 129 -3.98 19.51 -10.34
CA LEU A 129 -3.05 18.39 -10.56
C LEU A 129 -1.62 18.77 -10.18
N ALA A 130 -1.18 19.99 -10.51
CA ALA A 130 0.14 20.49 -10.17
C ALA A 130 0.36 20.57 -8.65
N ASP A 131 -0.65 20.99 -7.88
CA ASP A 131 -0.57 20.96 -6.41
C ASP A 131 -0.50 19.54 -5.87
N ALA A 132 -1.30 18.61 -6.42
CA ALA A 132 -1.28 17.20 -6.03
C ALA A 132 0.08 16.55 -6.31
N GLU A 133 0.69 16.83 -7.47
CA GLU A 133 2.06 16.38 -7.78
C GLU A 133 3.08 16.97 -6.81
N GLY A 134 2.93 18.25 -6.45
CA GLY A 134 3.75 18.91 -5.44
C GLY A 134 3.65 18.25 -4.06
N ASP A 135 2.46 17.85 -3.63
CA ASP A 135 2.25 17.14 -2.36
C ASP A 135 2.92 15.76 -2.34
N VAL A 136 2.78 14.99 -3.41
CA VAL A 136 3.46 13.69 -3.54
C VAL A 136 4.98 13.88 -3.51
N PHE A 137 5.49 14.91 -4.18
CA PHE A 137 6.93 15.18 -4.21
C PHE A 137 7.48 15.58 -2.85
N ARG A 138 6.76 16.41 -2.08
CA ARG A 138 7.12 16.77 -0.70
C ARG A 138 7.19 15.55 0.20
N GLY A 139 6.29 14.57 0.01
CA GLY A 139 6.32 13.30 0.77
C GLY A 139 7.51 12.39 0.46
N LEU A 140 8.27 12.66 -0.60
CA LEU A 140 9.47 11.90 -0.99
C LEU A 140 10.80 12.54 -0.53
N GLN A 141 10.75 13.74 0.04
CA GLN A 141 11.89 14.45 0.63
C GLN A 141 12.21 13.91 2.03
#